data_AF-A0A0F7SNX9-F1
#
_entry.id   AF-A0A0F7SNX9-F1
#
_cell.length_a   1.000
_cell.length_b   1.000
_cell.length_c   1.000
_cell.angle_alpha   90.00
_cell.angle_beta   90.00
_cell.angle_gamma   90.00
#
_symmetry.space_group_name_H-M   'P 1'
#
loop_
_entity.id
_entity.type
_entity.pdbx_description
1 polymer ?
#
loop_
_entity_poly.entity_id
_entity_poly.type
_entity_poly.pdbx_seq_one_letter_code
_entity_poly.pdbx_strand_id
1 'polypeptide(L)'
;MAILASVPLLLHTLLLLPPSFKFLLDPPPSPPAVRPLVRSYAFLLLSTHLACLVLTFSLRPGSVILARLAIALAVYHFGPIGRAWGRLKNGELTGEMGGPGVDQKSV
;
A
#
# COMPACT_ATOMS: atom_id res chain seq x y z
N MET A 1 -4.46 -4.48 26.76
CA MET A 1 -5.48 -4.18 25.72
C MET A 1 -5.05 -3.08 24.73
N ALA A 2 -4.04 -2.27 25.03
CA ALA A 2 -3.55 -1.18 24.17
C ALA A 2 -3.07 -1.60 22.76
N ILE A 3 -2.31 -2.71 22.70
CA ILE A 3 -1.67 -3.17 21.46
C ILE A 3 -2.69 -3.75 20.46
N LEU A 4 -3.71 -4.46 20.96
CA LEU A 4 -4.76 -5.06 20.12
C LEU A 4 -5.49 -4.03 19.26
N ALA A 5 -5.75 -2.83 19.80
CA ALA A 5 -6.42 -1.75 19.08
C ALA A 5 -5.58 -1.20 17.91
N SER A 6 -4.26 -1.37 17.97
CA SER A 6 -3.30 -0.90 16.97
C SER A 6 -2.88 -1.99 15.97
N VAL A 7 -3.28 -3.26 16.21
CA VAL A 7 -2.93 -4.40 15.34
C VAL A 7 -3.28 -4.17 13.86
N PRO A 8 -4.46 -3.65 13.48
CA PRO A 8 -4.79 -3.43 12.08
C PRO A 8 -3.84 -2.43 11.40
N LEU A 9 -3.48 -1.37 12.12
CA LEU A 9 -2.57 -0.34 11.64
C LEU A 9 -1.13 -0.86 11.52
N LEU A 10 -0.69 -1.66 12.49
CA LEU A 10 0.62 -2.29 12.50
C LEU A 10 0.75 -3.31 11.36
N LEU A 11 -0.26 -4.16 11.17
CA LEU A 11 -0.30 -5.11 10.05
C LEU A 11 -0.31 -4.39 8.70
N HIS A 12 -1.13 -3.34 8.56
CA HIS A 12 -1.12 -2.51 7.36
C HIS A 12 0.29 -1.94 7.12
N THR A 13 0.92 -1.43 8.18
CA THR A 13 2.24 -0.82 8.05
C THR A 13 3.31 -1.84 7.62
N LEU A 14 3.28 -3.04 8.22
CA LEU A 14 4.21 -4.14 7.92
C LEU A 14 4.03 -4.71 6.52
N LEU A 15 2.78 -4.82 6.03
CA LEU A 15 2.49 -5.37 4.71
C LEU A 15 2.92 -4.43 3.57
N LEU A 16 2.87 -3.12 3.80
CA LEU A 16 3.08 -2.10 2.77
C LEU A 16 4.49 -1.49 2.80
N LEU A 17 5.26 -1.66 3.89
CA LEU A 17 6.65 -1.24 3.93
C LEU A 17 7.52 -1.94 2.87
N PRO A 18 7.53 -3.29 2.77
CA PRO A 18 8.39 -3.98 1.81
C PRO A 18 8.09 -3.58 0.35
N PRO A 19 6.82 -3.49 -0.09
CA PRO A 19 6.50 -2.95 -1.40
C PRO A 19 6.96 -1.51 -1.60
N SER A 20 6.78 -0.63 -0.59
CA SER A 20 7.23 0.77 -0.68
C SER A 20 8.74 0.87 -0.92
N PHE A 21 9.53 0.08 -0.18
CA PHE A 21 10.98 -0.01 -0.38
C PHE A 21 11.34 -0.62 -1.73
N LYS A 22 10.63 -1.67 -2.19
CA LYS A 22 10.82 -2.23 -3.53
C LYS A 22 10.59 -1.17 -4.61
N PHE A 23 9.50 -0.40 -4.55
CA PHE A 23 9.23 0.67 -5.53
C PHE A 23 10.24 1.83 -5.48
N LEU A 24 10.86 2.09 -4.33
CA LEU A 24 11.88 3.13 -4.18
C LEU A 24 13.25 2.68 -4.69
N LEU A 25 13.68 1.47 -4.33
CA LEU A 25 15.02 0.95 -4.58
C LEU A 25 15.13 0.21 -5.92
N ASP A 26 14.07 -0.49 -6.31
CA ASP A 26 13.98 -1.29 -7.53
C ASP A 26 12.64 -1.02 -8.25
N PRO A 27 12.46 0.20 -8.80
CA PRO A 27 11.22 0.57 -9.47
C PRO A 27 11.00 -0.30 -10.71
N PRO A 28 9.74 -0.70 -10.99
CA PRO A 28 9.43 -1.50 -12.16
C PRO A 28 9.83 -0.78 -13.45
N PRO A 29 10.19 -1.55 -14.50
CA PRO A 29 10.51 -0.98 -15.81
C PRO A 29 9.31 -0.16 -16.29
N SER A 30 9.52 1.14 -16.44
CA SER A 30 8.48 2.11 -16.79
C SER A 30 8.99 3.13 -17.80
N PRO A 31 8.09 3.67 -18.65
CA PRO A 31 8.44 4.73 -19.59
C PRO A 31 9.07 5.92 -18.86
N PRO A 32 10.05 6.62 -19.46
CA PRO A 32 10.78 7.70 -18.79
C PRO A 32 9.88 8.81 -18.26
N ALA A 33 8.76 9.09 -18.93
CA ALA A 33 7.75 10.06 -18.48
C ALA A 33 7.02 9.66 -17.18
N VAL A 34 6.95 8.35 -16.87
CA VAL A 34 6.18 7.81 -15.73
C VAL A 34 7.07 7.56 -14.51
N ARG A 35 8.40 7.47 -14.68
CA ARG A 35 9.36 7.21 -13.60
C ARG A 35 9.29 8.21 -12.43
N PRO A 36 9.17 9.54 -12.66
CA PRO A 36 9.02 10.49 -11.56
C PRO A 36 7.74 10.24 -10.77
N LEU A 37 6.64 9.93 -11.46
CA LEU A 37 5.34 9.65 -10.82
C LEU A 37 5.40 8.41 -9.92
N VAL A 38 6.03 7.33 -10.39
CA VAL A 38 6.23 6.10 -9.61
C VAL A 38 7.06 6.36 -8.36
N ARG A 39 8.15 7.13 -8.48
CA ARG A 39 8.99 7.49 -7.33
C ARG A 39 8.27 8.40 -6.33
N SER A 40 7.58 9.43 -6.80
CA SER A 40 6.78 10.32 -5.95
C SER A 40 5.70 9.54 -5.21
N TYR A 41 5.07 8.57 -5.88
CA TYR A 41 4.09 7.69 -5.27
C TYR A 41 4.70 6.77 -4.21
N ALA A 42 5.85 6.18 -4.48
CA ALA A 42 6.55 5.32 -3.53
C ALA A 42 6.99 6.10 -2.27
N PHE A 43 7.45 7.35 -2.46
CA PHE A 43 7.78 8.25 -1.35
C PHE A 43 6.55 8.66 -0.54
N LEU A 44 5.43 8.96 -1.21
CA LEU A 44 4.15 9.24 -0.56
C LEU A 44 3.65 8.03 0.26
N LEU A 45 3.82 6.81 -0.27
CA LEU A 45 3.49 5.59 0.44
C LEU A 45 4.35 5.47 1.70
N LEU A 46 5.67 5.60 1.58
CA LEU A 46 6.59 5.53 2.71
C LEU A 46 6.29 6.59 3.78
N SER A 47 6.08 7.84 3.39
CA SER A 47 5.81 8.94 4.34
C SER A 47 4.49 8.74 5.09
N THR A 48 3.44 8.27 4.39
CA THR A 48 2.15 7.94 5.00
C THR A 48 2.30 6.83 6.03
N HIS A 49 3.12 5.81 5.74
CA HIS A 49 3.39 4.69 6.64
C HIS A 49 4.15 5.12 7.89
N LEU A 50 5.18 5.95 7.74
CA LEU A 50 5.92 6.52 8.87
C LEU A 50 5.03 7.38 9.76
N ALA A 51 4.19 8.24 9.17
CA ALA A 51 3.24 9.06 9.93
C ALA A 51 2.24 8.18 10.71
N CYS A 52 1.75 7.11 10.08
CA CYS A 52 0.87 6.12 10.70
C CYS A 52 1.51 5.45 11.92
N LEU A 53 2.79 5.06 11.78
CA LEU A 53 3.57 4.45 12.86
C LEU A 53 3.78 5.43 14.01
N VAL A 54 4.19 6.67 13.74
CA VAL A 54 4.36 7.73 14.76
C VAL A 54 3.05 7.99 15.51
N LEU A 55 1.93 8.12 14.79
CA LEU A 55 0.62 8.35 15.40
C LEU A 55 0.17 7.16 16.25
N THR A 56 0.48 5.93 15.85
CA THR A 56 0.17 4.72 16.62
C THR A 56 0.84 4.70 17.99
N PHE A 57 2.10 5.15 18.06
CA PHE A 57 2.83 5.21 19.33
C PHE A 57 2.57 6.49 20.13
N SER A 58 2.07 7.55 19.48
CA SER A 58 1.84 8.85 20.11
C SER A 58 0.42 9.00 20.67
N LEU A 59 -0.57 8.34 20.07
CA LEU A 59 -1.98 8.47 20.46
C LEU A 59 -2.39 7.39 21.47
N ARG A 60 -3.39 7.71 22.31
CA ARG A 60 -3.96 6.74 23.23
C ARG A 60 -4.61 5.58 22.45
N PRO A 61 -4.47 4.34 22.93
CA PRO A 61 -5.17 3.19 22.36
C PRO A 61 -6.68 3.43 22.31
N GLY A 62 -7.32 3.07 21.20
CA GLY A 62 -8.75 3.30 21.01
C GLY A 62 -9.12 4.75 20.65
N SER A 63 -8.15 5.60 20.29
CA SER A 63 -8.49 6.94 19.79
C SER A 63 -9.34 6.85 18.51
N VAL A 64 -10.34 7.71 18.42
CA VAL A 64 -11.19 7.84 17.22
C VAL A 64 -10.36 8.26 16.00
N ILE A 65 -9.26 8.99 16.22
CA ILE A 65 -8.32 9.41 15.17
C ILE A 65 -7.66 8.19 14.53
N LEU A 66 -7.16 7.25 15.33
CA LEU A 66 -6.59 5.99 14.85
C LEU A 66 -7.59 5.19 14.01
N ALA A 67 -8.85 5.09 14.47
CA ALA A 67 -9.90 4.38 13.74
C ALA A 67 -10.20 5.04 12.39
N ARG A 68 -10.30 6.38 12.34
CA ARG A 68 -10.52 7.13 11.09
C ARG A 68 -9.33 6.98 10.13
N LEU A 69 -8.11 7.02 10.64
CA LEU A 69 -6.90 6.81 9.85
C LEU A 69 -6.87 5.41 9.24
N ALA A 70 -7.22 4.38 10.03
CA ALA A 70 -7.31 3.01 9.57
C ALA A 70 -8.32 2.85 8.42
N ILE A 71 -9.50 3.46 8.55
CA ILE A 71 -10.53 3.43 7.52
C ILE A 71 -10.06 4.16 6.25
N ALA A 72 -9.47 5.35 6.39
CA ALA A 72 -8.95 6.10 5.24
C ALA A 72 -7.86 5.32 4.48
N LEU A 73 -6.96 4.66 5.21
CA LEU A 73 -5.93 3.80 4.65
C LEU A 73 -6.50 2.53 4.00
N ALA A 74 -7.61 1.98 4.51
CA ALA A 74 -8.25 0.82 3.91
C ALA A 74 -8.80 1.11 2.50
N VAL A 75 -9.28 2.33 2.24
CA VAL A 75 -9.81 2.74 0.92
C VAL A 75 -8.78 2.59 -0.20
N TYR A 76 -7.50 2.79 0.12
CA TYR A 76 -6.39 2.61 -0.84
C TYR A 76 -6.38 1.22 -1.49
N HIS A 77 -6.85 0.19 -0.77
CA HIS A 77 -6.82 -1.20 -1.23
C HIS A 77 -7.94 -1.58 -2.19
N PHE A 78 -8.97 -0.75 -2.36
CA PHE A 78 -10.07 -1.06 -3.28
C PHE A 78 -9.61 -1.19 -4.73
N GLY A 79 -8.66 -0.35 -5.17
CA GLY A 79 -8.07 -0.47 -6.52
C GLY A 79 -7.35 -1.80 -6.74
N PRO A 80 -6.33 -2.14 -5.94
CA PRO A 80 -5.64 -3.43 -6.00
C PRO A 80 -6.59 -4.64 -5.89
N ILE A 81 -7.55 -4.61 -4.96
CA ILE A 81 -8.55 -5.69 -4.80
C ILE A 81 -9.38 -5.83 -6.06
N GLY A 82 -9.87 -4.72 -6.63
CA GLY A 82 -10.63 -4.73 -7.89
C GLY A 82 -9.84 -5.33 -9.05
N ARG A 83 -8.54 -4.99 -9.18
CA ARG A 83 -7.66 -5.57 -10.20
C ARG A 83 -7.44 -7.06 -10.00
N ALA A 84 -7.16 -7.48 -8.77
CA ALA A 84 -6.98 -8.90 -8.43
C ALA A 84 -8.26 -9.70 -8.70
N TRP A 85 -9.42 -9.16 -8.35
CA TRP A 85 -10.73 -9.76 -8.61
C TRP A 85 -11.03 -9.87 -10.11
N GLY A 86 -10.68 -8.84 -10.90
CA GLY A 86 -10.78 -8.90 -12.36
C GLY A 86 -9.92 -10.01 -12.96
N ARG A 87 -8.66 -10.13 -12.54
CA ARG A 87 -7.75 -11.21 -12.96
C ARG A 87 -8.29 -12.60 -12.58
N LEU A 88 -8.83 -12.74 -11.37
CA LEU A 88 -9.46 -13.98 -10.91
C LEU A 88 -10.65 -14.38 -11.79
N LYS A 89 -11.53 -13.43 -12.12
CA LYS A 89 -12.67 -13.67 -13.03
C LYS A 89 -12.23 -14.04 -14.45
N ASN A 90 -11.09 -13.52 -14.89
CA ASN A 90 -10.53 -13.77 -16.22
C ASN A 90 -9.64 -15.02 -16.28
N GLY A 91 -9.45 -15.74 -15.18
CA GLY A 91 -8.59 -16.94 -15.11
C GLY A 91 -7.09 -16.66 -15.14
N GLU A 92 -6.66 -15.40 -14.97
CA GLU A 92 -5.26 -14.97 -15.03
C GLU A 92 -4.58 -15.09 -13.66
N LEU A 93 -4.44 -16.33 -13.18
CA LEU A 93 -3.89 -16.67 -11.85
C LEU A 93 -2.35 -16.53 -11.75
N THR A 94 -1.66 -16.37 -12.87
CA THR A 94 -0.20 -16.21 -12.92
C THR A 94 0.17 -14.75 -13.12
N GLY A 95 0.93 -14.18 -12.19
CA GLY A 95 1.54 -12.85 -12.30
C GLY A 95 1.63 -12.16 -10.95
N GLU A 96 2.72 -11.41 -10.73
CA GLU A 96 3.07 -10.78 -9.46
C GLU A 96 1.90 -10.01 -8.82
N MET A 97 1.92 -9.94 -7.49
CA MET A 97 0.90 -9.31 -6.65
C MET A 97 0.79 -7.80 -6.93
N GLY A 98 0.08 -7.44 -8.00
CA GLY A 98 -0.78 -6.25 -8.11
C GLY A 98 -0.19 -4.90 -7.72
N GLY A 99 1.09 -4.67 -7.97
CA GLY A 99 1.70 -3.34 -7.87
C GLY A 99 1.04 -2.34 -8.84
N PRO A 100 1.09 -1.02 -8.57
CA PRO A 100 0.63 -0.03 -9.54
C PRO A 100 1.49 -0.14 -10.81
N GLY A 101 0.86 -0.52 -11.94
CA GLY A 101 1.40 -0.25 -13.26
C GLY A 101 2.17 -1.35 -13.99
N VAL A 102 1.98 -2.64 -13.68
CA VAL A 102 2.44 -3.72 -14.59
C VAL A 102 1.23 -4.29 -15.32
N ASP A 103 0.93 -3.70 -16.47
CA ASP A 103 0.20 -4.40 -17.52
C ASP A 103 1.20 -5.37 -18.17
N GLN A 104 0.95 -6.68 -18.03
CA GLN A 104 1.80 -7.72 -18.60
C GLN A 104 1.41 -8.06 -20.05
N LYS A 105 0.60 -7.22 -20.71
CA LYS A 105 0.33 -7.29 -22.15
C LYS A 105 0.79 -6.02 -22.85
N SER A 106 2.04 -6.02 -23.33
CA SER A 106 2.33 -5.63 -24.72
C SER A 106 3.82 -5.79 -25.05
N VAL A 107 4.07 -6.74 -25.97
CA VAL A 107 5.29 -7.04 -26.76
C VAL A 107 6.45 -7.70 -26.02
#